data_AF-A0A497LHD5-F1
#
_entry.id   AF-A0A497LHD5-F1
#
_cell.length_a   1.000
_cell.length_b   1.000
_cell.length_c   1.000
_cell.angle_alpha   90.00
_cell.angle_beta   90.00
_cell.angle_gamma   90.00
#
_symmetry.space_group_name_H-M   'P 1'
#
loop_
_entity.id
_entity.type
_entity.pdbx_description
1 polymer ?
#
loop_
_entity_poly.entity_id
_entity_poly.type
_entity_poly.pdbx_seq_one_letter_code
_entity_poly.pdbx_strand_id
1 'polypeptide(L)'
;ERSFISISDWPKVEGGIDTKVIELEETLKKTIEDIKHISELTGRRERLYIYAVTEKEFNHFTSAKDFLEKELGFSEVNIYRVNDEKRYDPKNRAKRAKPQRPGIYLE
;
A
#
# COMPACT_ATOMS: atom_id res chain seq x y z
N GLU A 1 -17.94 -20.33 48.45
CA GLU A 1 -17.10 -19.63 47.45
C GLU A 1 -17.43 -20.19 46.07
N ARG A 2 -17.72 -19.36 45.07
CA ARG A 2 -17.95 -19.83 43.69
C ARG A 2 -16.69 -19.59 42.89
N SER A 3 -16.04 -20.68 42.49
CA SER A 3 -14.85 -20.70 41.65
C SER A 3 -15.21 -20.18 40.26
N PHE A 4 -14.80 -18.96 39.93
CA PHE A 4 -14.89 -18.43 38.57
C PHE A 4 -13.64 -18.88 37.80
N ILE A 5 -13.73 -19.99 37.07
CA ILE A 5 -12.76 -20.33 36.03
C ILE A 5 -13.54 -20.32 34.72
N SER A 6 -13.23 -19.35 33.86
CA SER A 6 -13.74 -19.31 32.48
C SER A 6 -13.05 -20.44 31.71
N ILE A 7 -13.79 -21.51 31.41
CA ILE A 7 -13.34 -22.64 30.58
C ILE A 7 -13.66 -22.32 29.11
N SER A 8 -13.32 -21.11 28.66
CA SER A 8 -13.51 -20.77 27.25
C SER A 8 -12.35 -21.40 26.47
N ASP A 9 -12.67 -22.27 25.52
CA ASP A 9 -11.68 -22.82 24.60
C ASP A 9 -11.02 -21.69 23.81
N TRP A 10 -9.69 -21.73 23.71
CA TRP A 10 -8.94 -20.81 22.88
C TRP A 10 -9.42 -20.97 21.42
N PRO A 11 -9.66 -19.86 20.68
CA PRO A 11 -10.09 -19.96 19.30
C PRO A 11 -9.07 -20.77 18.50
N LYS A 12 -9.52 -21.86 17.90
CA LYS A 12 -8.69 -22.66 17.00
C LYS A 12 -8.49 -21.83 15.73
N VAL A 13 -7.25 -21.67 15.31
CA VAL A 13 -6.92 -20.89 14.11
C VAL A 13 -7.43 -21.66 12.90
N GLU A 14 -8.62 -21.32 12.43
CA GLU A 14 -9.24 -21.92 11.24
C GLU A 14 -8.68 -21.27 9.98
N GLY A 15 -7.48 -21.68 9.58
CA GLY A 15 -6.90 -21.26 8.31
C GLY A 15 -5.38 -21.28 8.30
N GLY A 16 -4.81 -21.79 7.19
CA GLY A 16 -3.40 -21.58 6.89
C GLY A 16 -3.11 -20.11 6.62
N ILE A 17 -1.87 -19.69 6.86
CA ILE A 17 -1.40 -18.34 6.59
C ILE A 17 -1.62 -18.02 5.10
N ASP A 18 -2.37 -16.95 4.79
CA ASP A 18 -2.55 -16.52 3.40
C ASP A 18 -1.27 -15.81 2.90
N THR A 19 -0.45 -16.55 2.16
CA THR A 19 0.81 -16.08 1.60
C THR A 19 0.64 -14.81 0.75
N LYS A 20 -0.51 -14.63 0.10
CA LYS A 20 -0.76 -13.47 -0.76
C LYS A 20 -0.89 -12.18 0.03
N VAL A 21 -1.44 -12.25 1.25
CA VAL A 21 -1.55 -11.09 2.13
C VAL A 21 -0.15 -10.66 2.59
N ILE A 22 0.71 -11.62 2.91
CA ILE A 22 2.11 -11.34 3.27
C ILE A 22 2.85 -10.65 2.12
N GLU A 23 2.69 -11.15 0.89
CA GLU A 23 3.32 -10.54 -0.30
C GLU A 23 2.86 -9.09 -0.54
N LEU A 24 1.57 -8.80 -0.30
CA LEU A 24 1.03 -7.44 -0.41
C LEU A 24 1.64 -6.50 0.63
N GLU A 25 1.74 -6.95 1.88
CA GLU A 25 2.36 -6.20 2.98
C GLU A 25 3.85 -5.91 2.70
N GLU A 26 4.59 -6.90 2.19
CA GLU A 26 5.98 -6.70 1.79
C GLU A 26 6.12 -5.70 0.64
N THR A 27 5.22 -5.76 -0.33
CA THR A 27 5.19 -4.82 -1.46
C THR A 27 4.94 -3.40 -0.97
N LEU A 28 3.99 -3.23 -0.04
CA LEU A 28 3.67 -1.93 0.56
C LEU A 28 4.88 -1.36 1.30
N LYS A 29 5.55 -2.17 2.14
CA LYS A 29 6.76 -1.74 2.86
C LYS A 29 7.87 -1.27 1.92
N LYS A 30 8.19 -2.06 0.89
CA LYS A 30 9.21 -1.70 -0.12
C LYS A 30 8.84 -0.40 -0.85
N THR A 31 7.56 -0.24 -1.19
CA THR A 31 7.06 0.97 -1.86
C THR A 31 7.20 2.20 -0.97
N ILE A 32 6.93 2.08 0.34
CA ILE A 32 7.13 3.16 1.31
C ILE A 32 8.59 3.59 1.39
N GLU A 33 9.51 2.62 1.45
CA GLU A 33 10.96 2.89 1.46
C GLU A 33 11.40 3.62 0.18
N ASP A 34 10.94 3.15 -0.98
CA ASP A 34 11.22 3.79 -2.27
C ASP A 34 10.69 5.24 -2.30
N ILE A 35 9.48 5.48 -1.80
CA ILE A 35 8.90 6.83 -1.73
C ILE A 35 9.73 7.73 -0.81
N LYS A 36 10.14 7.25 0.37
CA LYS A 36 10.99 8.00 1.30
C LYS A 36 12.30 8.43 0.63
N HIS A 37 12.99 7.50 -0.03
CA HIS A 37 14.22 7.80 -0.77
C HIS A 37 14.00 8.81 -1.91
N ILE A 38 12.95 8.65 -2.73
CA ILE A 38 12.69 9.58 -3.84
C ILE A 38 12.33 10.97 -3.30
N SER A 39 11.58 11.04 -2.21
CA SER A 39 11.20 12.30 -1.57
C SER A 39 12.43 13.03 -0.99
N GLU A 40 13.35 12.30 -0.36
CA GLU A 40 14.62 12.86 0.13
C GLU A 40 15.51 13.39 -1.01
N LEU A 41 15.57 12.69 -2.13
CA LEU A 41 16.39 13.11 -3.29
C LEU A 41 15.79 14.30 -4.06
N THR A 42 14.46 14.38 -4.14
CA THR A 42 13.79 15.39 -4.97
C THR A 42 13.28 16.59 -4.17
N GLY A 43 13.15 16.46 -2.85
CA GLY A 43 12.52 17.45 -1.97
C GLY A 43 11.01 17.58 -2.15
N ARG A 44 10.39 16.73 -2.98
CA ARG A 44 8.95 16.80 -3.32
C ARG A 44 8.11 16.04 -2.31
N ARG A 45 7.10 16.71 -1.77
CA ARG A 45 6.20 16.21 -0.71
C ARG A 45 4.76 16.71 -0.85
N GLU A 46 4.39 17.32 -1.97
CA GLU A 46 3.03 17.84 -2.11
C GLU A 46 2.07 16.71 -2.46
N ARG A 47 2.33 16.01 -3.57
CA ARG A 47 1.44 14.96 -4.09
C ARG A 47 2.18 13.67 -4.42
N LEU A 48 1.64 12.57 -3.96
CA LEU A 48 2.11 11.22 -4.26
C LEU A 48 1.13 10.51 -5.18
N TYR A 49 1.65 9.94 -6.25
CA TYR A 49 0.88 9.15 -7.21
C TYR A 49 1.45 7.72 -7.28
N ILE A 50 0.60 6.73 -6.97
CA ILE A 50 0.94 5.30 -7.02
C ILE A 50 0.14 4.63 -8.14
N TYR A 51 0.82 3.86 -9.00
CA TYR A 51 0.19 3.13 -10.10
C TYR A 51 0.28 1.61 -9.84
N ALA A 52 -0.85 1.01 -9.44
CA ALA A 52 -0.96 -0.40 -9.13
C ALA A 52 -1.31 -1.23 -10.39
N VAL A 53 -0.67 -2.39 -10.53
CA VAL A 53 -0.86 -3.27 -11.69
C VAL A 53 -2.05 -4.20 -11.47
N THR A 54 -2.13 -4.82 -10.30
CA THR A 54 -3.21 -5.76 -9.96
C THR A 54 -4.32 -5.08 -9.17
N GLU A 55 -5.53 -5.64 -9.23
CA GLU A 55 -6.66 -5.13 -8.45
C GLU A 55 -6.45 -5.27 -6.94
N LYS A 56 -5.77 -6.35 -6.52
CA LYS A 56 -5.45 -6.57 -5.10
C LYS A 56 -4.49 -5.52 -4.56
N GLU A 57 -3.43 -5.21 -5.30
CA GLU A 57 -2.52 -4.13 -4.94
C GLU A 57 -3.26 -2.79 -4.90
N PHE A 58 -4.07 -2.49 -5.93
CA PHE A 58 -4.86 -1.26 -5.96
C PHE A 58 -5.72 -1.12 -4.70
N ASN A 59 -6.49 -2.16 -4.37
CA ASN A 59 -7.34 -2.15 -3.18
C ASN A 59 -6.51 -2.02 -1.90
N HIS A 60 -5.39 -2.73 -1.79
CA HIS A 60 -4.51 -2.70 -0.63
C HIS A 60 -3.90 -1.31 -0.41
N PHE A 61 -3.35 -0.69 -1.45
CA PHE A 61 -2.85 0.69 -1.38
C PHE A 61 -3.98 1.68 -1.08
N THR A 62 -5.16 1.48 -1.66
CA THR A 62 -6.32 2.36 -1.41
C THR A 62 -6.76 2.29 0.05
N SER A 63 -6.78 1.09 0.65
CA SER A 63 -7.05 0.92 2.07
C SER A 63 -5.98 1.56 2.96
N ALA A 64 -4.73 1.63 2.50
CA ALA A 64 -3.62 2.25 3.22
C ALA A 64 -3.44 3.76 2.94
N LYS A 65 -4.31 4.38 2.12
CA LYS A 65 -4.16 5.77 1.67
C LYS A 65 -3.98 6.75 2.84
N ASP A 66 -4.89 6.72 3.81
CA ASP A 66 -4.88 7.62 4.96
C ASP A 66 -3.62 7.46 5.83
N PHE A 67 -3.09 6.23 5.87
CA PHE A 67 -1.84 5.94 6.57
C PHE A 67 -0.66 6.54 5.80
N LEU A 68 -0.60 6.35 4.48
CA LEU A 68 0.46 6.89 3.63
C LEU A 68 0.52 8.42 3.66
N GLU A 69 -0.63 9.10 3.65
CA GLU A 69 -0.72 10.57 3.78
C GLU A 69 -0.07 11.06 5.08
N LYS A 70 -0.39 10.43 6.21
CA LYS A 70 0.10 10.82 7.54
C LYS A 70 1.56 10.45 7.77
N GLU A 71 1.94 9.21 7.44
CA GLU A 71 3.28 8.68 7.71
C GLU A 71 4.35 9.33 6.83
N LEU A 72 4.01 9.65 5.58
CA LEU A 72 4.94 10.22 4.62
C LEU A 72 4.83 11.74 4.50
N GLY A 73 3.79 12.35 5.07
CA GLY A 73 3.59 13.80 5.07
C GLY A 73 3.20 14.39 3.71
N PHE A 74 2.55 13.61 2.85
CA PHE A 74 2.00 14.11 1.59
C PHE A 74 0.66 14.79 1.83
N SER A 75 0.41 15.91 1.14
CA SER A 75 -0.89 16.61 1.21
C SER A 75 -2.00 15.85 0.49
N GLU A 76 -1.63 15.06 -0.52
CA GLU A 76 -2.57 14.26 -1.30
C GLU A 76 -1.91 12.98 -1.80
N VAL A 77 -2.54 11.82 -1.54
CA VAL A 77 -2.13 10.53 -2.11
C VAL A 77 -3.19 10.04 -3.10
N ASN A 78 -2.76 9.89 -4.35
CA ASN A 78 -3.60 9.42 -5.45
C ASN A 78 -3.14 8.04 -5.92
N ILE A 79 -4.08 7.10 -5.96
CA ILE A 79 -3.79 5.72 -6.33
C ILE A 79 -4.62 5.41 -7.57
N TYR A 80 -3.95 4.94 -8.62
CA TYR A 80 -4.56 4.60 -9.89
C TYR A 80 -4.22 3.18 -10.30
N ARG A 81 -5.08 2.60 -11.13
CA ARG A 81 -4.75 1.37 -11.86
C ARG A 81 -3.93 1.75 -13.10
N VAL A 82 -2.98 0.89 -13.49
CA VAL A 82 -2.17 1.12 -14.70
C VAL A 82 -3.01 1.18 -15.97
N ASN A 83 -4.21 0.59 -15.99
CA ASN A 83 -5.12 0.60 -17.12
C ASN A 83 -6.22 1.67 -17.02
N ASP A 84 -6.21 2.51 -15.98
CA ASP A 84 -7.22 3.55 -15.81
C ASP A 84 -7.02 4.66 -16.87
N GLU A 85 -8.09 5.02 -17.57
CA GLU A 85 -8.09 6.05 -18.62
C GLU A 85 -7.99 7.46 -18.03
N LYS A 86 -8.52 7.65 -16.82
CA LYS A 86 -8.53 8.95 -16.12
C LYS A 86 -7.31 9.19 -15.24
N ARG A 87 -6.30 8.31 -15.32
CA ARG A 87 -5.10 8.45 -14.50
C ARG A 87 -4.32 9.70 -14.86
N TYR A 88 -3.86 10.42 -13.85
CA TYR A 88 -2.85 11.47 -14.02
C TYR A 88 -1.46 10.83 -13.98
N ASP A 89 -0.73 10.83 -15.10
CA ASP A 89 0.64 10.28 -15.18
C ASP A 89 1.55 11.07 -16.14
N PRO A 90 2.01 12.27 -15.73
CA PRO A 90 2.82 13.16 -16.57
C PRO A 90 4.15 12.55 -17.04
N LYS A 91 4.67 11.55 -16.32
CA LYS A 91 5.96 10.90 -16.60
C LYS A 91 5.83 9.46 -17.07
N ASN A 92 4.61 9.02 -17.39
CA ASN A 92 4.31 7.67 -17.86
C ASN A 92 4.90 6.56 -16.97
N ARG A 93 4.88 6.76 -15.64
CA ARG A 93 5.40 5.82 -14.64
C ARG A 93 4.55 4.54 -14.60
N ALA A 94 3.27 4.61 -14.92
CA ALA A 94 2.38 3.46 -15.02
C ALA A 94 2.88 2.41 -16.02
N LYS A 95 3.47 2.84 -17.16
CA LYS A 95 4.01 1.91 -18.18
C LYS A 95 5.20 1.08 -17.67
N ARG A 96 5.91 1.57 -16.64
CA ARG A 96 7.06 0.89 -16.05
C ARG A 96 6.70 0.05 -14.83
N ALA A 97 5.46 0.16 -14.34
CA ALA A 97 4.96 -0.59 -13.20
C ALA A 97 4.88 -2.09 -13.54
N LYS A 98 5.18 -2.93 -12.55
CA LYS A 98 5.09 -4.39 -12.62
C LYS A 98 4.42 -4.91 -11.34
N PRO A 99 3.88 -6.14 -11.32
CA PRO A 99 3.43 -6.76 -10.07
C PRO A 99 4.55 -6.70 -9.03
N GLN A 100 4.20 -6.36 -7.79
CA GLN A 100 5.10 -6.12 -6.65
C GLN A 100 6.07 -4.93 -6.81
N ARG A 101 5.93 -4.16 -7.90
CA ARG A 101 6.73 -2.96 -8.19
C ARG A 101 5.83 -1.88 -8.81
N PRO A 102 4.99 -1.23 -7.99
CA PRO A 102 4.10 -0.19 -8.49
C PRO A 102 4.89 0.99 -9.06
N GLY A 103 4.25 1.74 -9.97
CA GLY A 103 4.82 2.99 -10.45
C GLY A 103 4.68 4.07 -9.38
N ILE A 104 5.71 4.90 -9.19
CA ILE A 104 5.69 6.02 -8.24
C ILE A 104 6.00 7.32 -8.99
N TYR A 105 5.20 8.35 -8.74
CA TYR A 105 5.44 9.72 -9.18
C TYR A 105 5.21 10.69 -8.01
N LEU A 106 6.16 11.61 -7.81
CA LEU A 106 6.11 12.65 -6.78
C LEU A 106 6.09 14.03 -7.45
N GLU A 107 5.21 14.88 -6.95
CA GLU A 107 5.11 16.31 -7.27
C GLU A 107 5.35 17.15 -6.01
#